data_AF-A0A5D0D0W8-F1
#
_entry.id   AF-A0A5D0D0W8-F1
#
_cell.length_a   1.000
_cell.length_b   1.000
_cell.length_c   1.000
_cell.angle_alpha   90.00
_cell.angle_beta   90.00
_cell.angle_gamma   90.00
#
_symmetry.space_group_name_H-M   'P 1'
#
loop_
_entity.id
_entity.type
_entity.pdbx_description
1 polymer ?
#
loop_
_entity_poly.entity_id
_entity_poly.type
_entity_poly.pdbx_seq_one_letter_code
_entity_poly.pdbx_strand_id
1 'polypeptide(L)' 'MGLEHGSFSFFPFGALFCLTLFSFVAVRIYAIRHRYRDSNQNDRDIALILKGRMARGGIDEKEYHRLKELLTK' A
#
# COMPACT_ATOMS: atom_id res chain seq x y z
N MET A 1 27.85 43.98 21.15
CA MET A 1 28.20 43.24 19.93
C MET A 1 26.90 42.97 19.21
N GLY A 2 26.69 43.67 18.09
CA GLY A 2 25.43 43.64 17.33
C GLY A 2 25.16 42.25 16.80
N LEU A 3 23.95 41.74 17.06
CA LEU A 3 23.45 40.52 16.44
C LEU A 3 22.99 40.93 15.04
N GLU A 4 23.96 41.04 14.15
CA GLU A 4 23.76 41.47 12.77
C GLU A 4 22.87 40.45 12.06
N HIS A 5 21.69 40.94 11.69
CA HIS A 5 20.87 40.58 10.54
C HIS A 5 21.56 39.65 9.54
N GLY A 6 21.47 38.35 9.79
CA GLY A 6 21.98 37.30 8.93
C GLY A 6 20.94 36.21 8.75
N SER A 7 19.69 36.59 8.45
CA SER A 7 18.69 35.70 7.85
C SER A 7 19.22 35.26 6.49
N PHE A 8 20.19 34.36 6.50
CA PHE A 8 20.81 33.76 5.32
C PHE A 8 19.70 33.22 4.43
N SER A 9 19.82 33.50 3.13
CA SER A 9 18.91 33.18 2.03
C SER A 9 18.67 31.69 1.78
N PHE A 10 18.44 30.89 2.82
CA PHE A 10 18.02 29.49 2.76
C PHE A 10 16.51 29.33 2.50
N PHE A 11 15.80 30.45 2.40
CA PHE A 11 14.36 30.54 2.61
C PHE A 11 13.47 30.03 1.44
N PRO A 12 13.93 29.95 0.17
CA PRO A 12 13.18 29.22 -0.86
C PRO A 12 13.73 27.80 -1.09
N PHE A 13 15.05 27.62 -1.19
CA PHE A 13 15.64 26.34 -1.57
C PHE A 13 15.56 25.27 -0.48
N GLY A 14 15.64 25.66 0.80
CA GLY A 14 15.49 24.73 1.92
C GLY A 14 14.05 24.20 2.04
N ALA A 15 13.05 25.07 1.88
CA ALA A 15 11.65 24.68 1.88
C ALA A 15 11.31 23.77 0.69
N LEU A 16 11.82 24.10 -0.50
CA LEU A 16 11.68 23.26 -1.69
C LEU A 16 12.34 21.88 -1.48
N PHE A 17 13.53 21.84 -0.87
CA PHE A 17 14.22 20.58 -0.56
C PHE A 17 13.45 19.73 0.45
N CYS A 18 12.91 20.33 1.51
CA CYS A 18 12.07 19.60 2.46
C CYS A 18 10.77 19.10 1.80
N LEU A 19 10.15 19.90 0.92
CA LEU A 19 8.93 19.52 0.23
C LEU A 19 9.15 18.37 -0.78
N THR A 20 10.29 18.34 -1.47
CA THR A 20 10.63 17.23 -2.37
C THR A 20 10.91 15.95 -1.59
N LEU A 21 11.65 16.01 -0.49
CA LEU A 21 11.87 14.86 0.39
C LEU A 21 10.54 14.33 0.95
N PHE A 22 9.68 15.23 1.43
CA PHE A 22 8.38 14.84 1.96
C PHE A 22 7.49 14.21 0.89
N SER A 23 7.47 14.80 -0.32
CA SER A 23 6.74 14.23 -1.45
C SER A 23 7.28 12.86 -1.84
N PHE A 24 8.60 12.67 -1.86
CA PHE A 24 9.21 11.37 -2.15
C PHE A 24 8.81 10.31 -1.14
N VAL A 25 8.89 10.64 0.16
CA VAL A 25 8.47 9.73 1.24
C VAL A 25 6.98 9.41 1.13
N ALA A 26 6.12 10.42 0.90
CA ALA A 26 4.69 10.22 0.73
C ALA A 26 4.36 9.30 -0.45
N VAL A 27 5.03 9.48 -1.59
CA VAL A 27 4.88 8.61 -2.78
C VAL A 27 5.34 7.18 -2.49
N ARG A 28 6.46 7.01 -1.78
CA ARG A 28 6.94 5.67 -1.38
C ARG A 28 5.95 4.98 -0.44
N ILE A 29 5.45 5.68 0.58
CA ILE A 29 4.44 5.16 1.50
C ILE A 29 3.16 4.82 0.74
N TYR A 30 2.70 5.69 -0.16
CA TYR A 30 1.52 5.46 -0.97
C TYR A 30 1.69 4.23 -1.87
N ALA A 31 2.82 4.10 -2.56
CA ALA A 31 3.10 2.96 -3.44
C ALA A 31 3.17 1.64 -2.65
N ILE A 32 3.81 1.63 -1.48
CA ILE A 32 3.87 0.45 -0.59
C ILE A 32 2.46 0.10 -0.10
N ARG A 33 1.70 1.09 0.38
CA ARG A 33 0.33 0.89 0.86
C ARG A 33 -0.61 0.44 -0.25
N HIS A 34 -0.45 0.97 -1.46
CA HIS A 34 -1.22 0.58 -2.62
C HIS A 34 -0.91 -0.86 -3.04
N ARG A 35 0.37 -1.23 -3.13
CA ARG A 35 0.78 -2.60 -3.46
C ARG A 35 0.29 -3.61 -2.42
N TYR A 36 0.34 -3.25 -1.13
CA TYR A 36 -0.22 -4.07 -0.06
C TYR A 36 -1.74 -4.20 -0.16
N ARG A 37 -2.44 -3.09 -0.47
CA ARG A 37 -3.89 -3.08 -0.62
C ARG A 37 -4.34 -3.88 -1.84
N ASP A 38 -3.63 -3.79 -2.95
CA ASP A 38 -3.92 -4.51 -4.19
C ASP A 38 -3.75 -6.03 -4.01
N SER A 39 -2.65 -6.47 -3.38
CA SER A 39 -2.46 -7.88 -3.01
C SER A 39 -3.59 -8.39 -2.10
N ASN A 40 -3.91 -7.64 -1.04
CA ASN A 40 -4.96 -8.04 -0.09
C ASN A 40 -6.37 -7.99 -0.71
N GLN A 41 -6.60 -7.12 -1.68
CA GLN A 41 -7.87 -7.02 -2.40
C GLN A 41 -8.05 -8.20 -3.36
N ASN A 42 -7.00 -8.60 -4.08
CA ASN A 42 -7.01 -9.80 -4.93
C ASN A 42 -7.28 -11.07 -4.12
N ASP A 43 -6.62 -11.25 -2.97
CA ASP A 43 -6.84 -12.43 -2.11
C ASP A 43 -8.29 -12.49 -1.60
N ARG A 44 -8.84 -11.33 -1.23
CA ARG A 44 -10.20 -11.22 -0.73
C ARG A 44 -11.24 -11.48 -1.81
N ASP A 45 -11.01 -11.02 -3.03
CA ASP A 45 -11.91 -11.27 -4.17
C ASP A 45 -11.90 -12.76 -4.57
N ILE A 46 -10.72 -13.40 -4.58
CA ILE A 46 -10.61 -14.84 -4.85
C ILE A 46 -11.34 -15.65 -3.77
N ALA A 47 -11.16 -15.30 -2.48
CA ALA A 47 -11.86 -15.96 -1.39
C ALA A 47 -13.40 -15.82 -1.49
N LEU A 48 -13.89 -14.65 -1.93
CA LEU A 48 -15.31 -14.40 -2.16
C LEU A 48 -15.86 -15.22 -3.33
N ILE A 49 -15.12 -15.32 -4.45
CA ILE A 49 -15.50 -16.15 -5.60
C ILE A 49 -15.58 -17.63 -5.19
N LEU A 50 -14.59 -18.11 -4.45
CA LEU A 50 -14.53 -19.50 -4.00
C LEU A 50 -15.68 -19.84 -3.05
N LYS A 51 -16.00 -18.93 -2.12
CA LYS A 51 -17.15 -19.05 -1.22
C LYS A 51 -18.49 -19.01 -1.98
N GLY A 52 -18.62 -18.16 -2.99
CA GLY A 52 -19.80 -18.09 -3.84
C GLY A 52 -20.03 -19.37 -4.65
N ARG A 53 -18.96 -20.00 -5.13
CA ARG A 53 -19.04 -21.29 -5.86
C ARG A 53 -19.40 -22.45 -4.94
N MET A 54 -18.89 -22.46 -3.71
CA MET A 54 -19.26 -23.44 -2.69
C MET A 54 -20.75 -23.32 -2.31
N ALA A 55 -21.26 -22.10 -2.10
CA ALA A 55 -22.68 -21.86 -1.80
C ALA A 55 -23.62 -22.30 -2.93
N ARG A 56 -23.14 -22.32 -4.17
CA ARG A 56 -23.88 -22.82 -5.35
C ARG A 56 -23.76 -24.34 -5.53
N GLY A 57 -23.04 -25.05 -4.66
CA GLY A 57 -22.80 -26.49 -4.76
C GLY A 57 -21.87 -26.89 -5.91
N GLY A 58 -21.14 -25.93 -6.50
CA GLY A 58 -20.23 -26.20 -7.61
C GLY A 58 -18.86 -26.73 -7.18
N ILE A 59 -18.56 -26.69 -5.87
CA ILE A 59 -17.29 -27.14 -5.29
C ILE A 59 -17.58 -27.76 -3.92
N ASP A 60 -16.95 -28.90 -3.63
CA ASP A 60 -17.01 -29.58 -2.33
C ASP A 60 -16.13 -28.88 -1.26
N GLU A 61 -16.45 -29.06 0.02
CA GLU A 61 -15.69 -28.45 1.13
C GLU A 61 -14.22 -28.88 1.14
N LYS A 62 -13.93 -30.12 0.74
CA LYS A 62 -12.56 -30.64 0.63
C LYS A 62 -11.78 -29.96 -0.50
N GLU A 63 -12.43 -29.71 -1.62
CA GLU A 63 -11.83 -28.99 -2.76
C GLU A 63 -11.62 -27.50 -2.44
N TYR A 64 -12.55 -26.89 -1.70
CA TYR A 64 -12.39 -25.52 -1.20
C TYR A 64 -11.11 -25.39 -0.35
N HIS A 65 -10.90 -26.29 0.60
CA HIS A 65 -9.71 -26.27 1.45
C HIS A 65 -8.42 -26.47 0.65
N ARG A 66 -8.44 -27.36 -0.34
CA ARG A 66 -7.28 -27.61 -1.22
C ARG A 66 -6.95 -26.42 -2.12
N LEU A 67 -7.96 -25.77 -2.69
CA LEU A 67 -7.76 -24.55 -3.49
C LEU A 67 -7.26 -23.39 -2.64
N LYS A 68 -7.81 -23.23 -1.42
CA LYS A 68 -7.35 -22.21 -0.48
C LYS A 68 -5.87 -22.39 -0.13
N GLU A 69 -5.44 -23.62 0.13
CA GLU A 69 -4.03 -23.92 0.43
C GLU A 69 -3.10 -23.60 -0.73
N LEU A 70 -3.52 -23.89 -1.98
CA LEU A 70 -2.76 -23.54 -3.19
C LEU A 70 -2.66 -22.03 -3.44
N LEU A 71 -3.68 -21.26 -3.03
CA LEU A 71 -3.72 -19.81 -3.20
C LEU A 71 -2.98 -19.04 -2.10
N THR A 72 -2.75 -19.67 -0.94
CA THR A 72 -2.05 -19.02 0.20
C THR A 72 -0.53 -19.25 0.15
N LYS A 73 -0.01 -19.93 -0.90
CA LYS A 73 1.40 -20.34 -1.05
C LYS A 73 2.05 -19.61 -2.21
#